data_AF-A0A7I9Y4F0-F1
#
_entry.id   AF-A0A7I9Y4F0-F1
#
_cell.length_a   1.000
_cell.length_b   1.000
_cell.length_c   1.000
_cell.angle_alpha   90.00
_cell.angle_beta   90.00
_cell.angle_gamma   90.00
#
_symmetry.space_group_name_H-M   'P 1'
#
loop_
_entity.id
_entity.type
_entity.pdbx_description
1 polymer ?
#
loop_
_entity_poly.entity_id
_entity_poly.type
_entity_poly.pdbx_seq_one_letter_code
_entity_poly.pdbx_strand_id
1 'polypeptide(L)'
;MPLDRPIIETEQAEIADTPNWTTEYRPAPATPIPHFVDPGEAGSHLHMVEAIQVLVEYEGPVHIEVAHERLRAWWNIGRIGSNIRNNIDRAIQRAQVIRDGDFLMLPGRQVSVVRVPAGNTARKAEHVHLEELGMAVVLTVQDVGAARRTEVVQCVARVFGWTRIGAVVERYIGDAIDHLVVGGRITISGDDTLTLSSVQQSSPGIVL
;
A
#
# COMPACT_ATOMS: atom_id res chain seq x y z
N MET A 1 54.60 -10.69 25.71
CA MET A 1 53.88 -9.67 24.92
C MET A 1 52.40 -10.03 25.01
N PRO A 2 51.54 -9.22 25.65
CA PRO A 2 50.11 -9.47 25.65
C PRO A 2 49.54 -9.02 24.29
N LEU A 3 48.79 -9.90 23.63
CA LEU A 3 48.06 -9.54 22.41
C LEU A 3 46.82 -8.77 22.80
N ASP A 4 46.79 -7.49 22.42
CA ASP A 4 45.61 -6.63 22.52
C ASP A 4 44.52 -7.24 21.64
N ARG A 5 43.41 -7.68 22.25
CA ARG A 5 42.25 -8.13 21.50
C ARG A 5 41.41 -6.90 21.18
N PRO A 6 41.14 -6.60 19.91
CA PRO A 6 40.22 -5.52 19.59
C PRO A 6 38.86 -5.85 20.20
N ILE A 7 38.28 -4.89 20.90
CA ILE A 7 36.91 -4.92 21.37
C ILE A 7 36.05 -5.01 20.12
N ILE A 8 35.44 -6.18 19.90
CA ILE A 8 34.42 -6.34 18.85
C ILE A 8 33.17 -5.67 19.43
N GLU A 9 33.02 -4.39 19.17
CA GLU A 9 31.72 -3.73 19.27
C GLU A 9 30.79 -4.49 18.33
N THR A 10 29.90 -5.29 18.93
CA THR A 10 28.82 -5.92 18.20
C THR A 10 27.86 -4.80 17.87
N GLU A 11 28.08 -4.15 16.73
CA GLU A 11 27.08 -3.32 16.08
C GLU A 11 25.93 -4.28 15.77
N GLN A 12 24.85 -4.21 16.56
CA GLN A 12 23.60 -4.89 16.24
C GLN A 12 23.13 -4.35 14.90
N ALA A 13 23.41 -5.08 13.83
CA ALA A 13 22.65 -4.95 12.62
C ALA A 13 21.22 -5.39 12.94
N GLU A 14 20.34 -4.43 13.23
CA GLU A 14 18.90 -4.62 13.10
C GLU A 14 18.59 -4.86 11.62
N ILE A 15 18.87 -6.07 11.15
CA ILE A 15 18.27 -6.58 9.92
C ILE A 15 16.80 -6.76 10.28
N ALA A 16 15.99 -5.75 9.98
CA ALA A 16 14.54 -5.87 10.02
C ALA A 16 14.18 -7.09 9.15
N ASP A 17 13.73 -8.17 9.81
CA ASP A 17 13.38 -9.44 9.19
C ASP A 17 12.11 -9.24 8.36
N THR A 18 12.29 -8.60 7.21
CA THR A 18 11.22 -8.21 6.32
C THR A 18 10.75 -9.48 5.61
N PRO A 19 9.47 -9.87 5.72
CA PRO A 19 9.01 -11.12 5.15
C PRO A 19 9.30 -11.20 3.64
N ASN A 20 9.69 -12.38 3.17
CA ASN A 20 10.12 -12.61 1.78
C ASN A 20 9.01 -12.41 0.73
N TRP A 21 7.74 -12.37 1.15
CA TRP A 21 6.58 -12.12 0.31
C TRP A 21 6.28 -10.63 0.11
N THR A 22 7.07 -9.75 0.70
CA THR A 22 6.93 -8.29 0.53
C THR A 22 7.70 -7.80 -0.69
N THR A 23 7.32 -6.62 -1.17
CA THR A 23 8.04 -5.90 -2.23
C THR A 23 8.23 -4.45 -1.81
N GLU A 24 9.37 -3.85 -2.11
CA GLU A 24 9.58 -2.43 -1.83
C GLU A 24 8.57 -1.55 -2.59
N TYR A 25 8.00 -0.58 -1.89
CA TYR A 25 7.16 0.45 -2.49
C TYR A 25 8.03 1.39 -3.33
N ARG A 26 7.72 1.50 -4.63
CA ARG A 26 8.44 2.33 -5.57
C ARG A 26 7.54 3.46 -6.08
N PRO A 27 7.89 4.74 -5.81
CA PRO A 27 7.18 5.87 -6.38
C PRO A 27 7.23 5.83 -7.90
N ALA A 28 6.15 6.27 -8.53
CA ALA A 28 6.06 6.42 -9.96
C ALA A 28 7.07 7.47 -10.47
N PRO A 29 7.61 7.29 -11.68
CA PRO A 29 8.50 8.29 -12.28
C PRO A 29 7.75 9.61 -12.51
N ALA A 30 8.46 10.73 -12.34
CA ALA A 30 7.87 12.05 -12.50
C ALA A 30 7.34 12.28 -13.91
N THR A 31 6.07 12.64 -14.01
CA THR A 31 5.40 12.99 -15.28
C THR A 31 4.98 14.46 -15.25
N PRO A 32 5.84 15.38 -15.70
CA PRO A 32 5.56 16.81 -15.67
C PRO A 32 4.52 17.20 -16.73
N ILE A 33 3.75 18.25 -16.46
CA ILE A 33 2.94 18.92 -17.49
C ILE A 33 3.81 19.91 -18.28
N PRO A 34 3.42 20.26 -19.52
CA PRO A 34 4.12 21.31 -20.27
C PRO A 34 4.16 22.63 -19.50
N HIS A 35 5.29 23.33 -19.55
CA HIS A 35 5.54 24.54 -18.74
C HIS A 35 4.54 25.70 -19.01
N PHE A 36 3.87 25.69 -20.16
CA PHE A 36 2.90 26.70 -20.57
C PHE A 36 1.47 26.37 -20.13
N VAL A 37 1.24 25.20 -19.54
CA VAL A 37 -0.07 24.77 -19.03
C VAL A 37 -0.17 25.20 -17.57
N ASP A 38 -1.16 26.02 -17.24
CA ASP A 38 -1.56 26.24 -15.85
C ASP A 38 -2.48 25.08 -15.42
N PRO A 39 -2.12 24.27 -14.41
CA PRO A 39 -2.99 23.20 -13.90
C PRO A 39 -4.35 23.71 -13.41
N GLY A 40 -4.47 24.97 -13.04
CA GLY A 40 -5.71 25.61 -12.57
C GLY A 40 -6.58 26.16 -13.69
N GLU A 41 -6.08 26.27 -14.93
CA GLU A 41 -6.83 26.80 -16.06
C GLU A 41 -7.93 25.83 -16.50
N ALA A 42 -9.11 26.37 -16.84
CA ALA A 42 -10.22 25.56 -17.27
C ALA A 42 -9.87 24.82 -18.57
N GLY A 43 -9.94 23.48 -18.54
CA GLY A 43 -9.63 22.66 -19.71
C GLY A 43 -8.27 21.96 -19.64
N SER A 44 -7.39 22.34 -18.72
CA SER A 44 -6.05 21.74 -18.57
C SER A 44 -6.06 20.24 -18.21
N HIS A 45 -7.19 19.68 -17.78
CA HIS A 45 -7.34 18.26 -17.45
C HIS A 45 -6.79 17.29 -18.50
N LEU A 46 -6.88 17.60 -19.80
CA LEU A 46 -6.38 16.70 -20.85
C LEU A 46 -4.86 16.52 -20.79
N HIS A 47 -4.12 17.52 -20.31
CA HIS A 47 -2.66 17.44 -20.12
C HIS A 47 -2.26 16.62 -18.89
N MET A 48 -3.21 16.27 -18.02
CA MET A 48 -2.95 15.54 -16.76
C MET A 48 -3.22 14.04 -16.89
N VAL A 49 -3.87 13.61 -17.97
CA VAL A 49 -4.34 12.23 -18.16
C VAL A 49 -3.18 11.24 -18.10
N GLU A 50 -2.11 11.51 -18.84
CA GLU A 50 -0.91 10.66 -18.87
C GLU A 50 -0.26 10.54 -17.49
N ALA A 51 -0.13 11.66 -16.75
CA ALA A 51 0.43 11.65 -15.41
C ALA A 51 -0.40 10.78 -14.45
N ILE A 52 -1.73 10.82 -14.54
CA ILE A 52 -2.60 9.94 -13.73
C ILE A 52 -2.45 8.48 -14.15
N GLN A 53 -2.37 8.19 -15.44
CA GLN A 53 -2.17 6.83 -15.95
C GLN A 53 -0.86 6.23 -15.45
N VAL A 54 0.26 6.95 -15.63
CA VAL A 54 1.58 6.53 -15.16
C VAL A 54 1.57 6.36 -13.65
N LEU A 55 0.98 7.29 -12.91
CA LEU A 55 0.89 7.15 -11.46
C LEU A 55 0.16 5.87 -11.04
N VAL A 56 -1.00 5.59 -11.63
CA VAL A 56 -1.83 4.43 -11.26
C VAL A 56 -1.23 3.12 -11.78
N GLU A 57 -0.49 3.15 -12.89
CA GLU A 57 0.23 1.98 -13.40
C GLU A 57 1.34 1.52 -12.45
N TYR A 58 2.06 2.46 -11.83
CA TYR A 58 3.18 2.15 -10.95
C TYR A 58 2.79 2.02 -9.48
N GLU A 59 1.96 2.93 -8.98
CA GLU A 59 1.59 3.02 -7.57
C GLU A 59 0.17 2.48 -7.28
N GLY A 60 -0.56 1.97 -8.28
CA GLY A 60 -1.90 1.42 -8.10
C GLY A 60 -1.95 0.13 -7.24
N PRO A 61 -2.97 -0.04 -6.37
CA PRO A 61 -3.95 0.97 -5.97
C PRO A 61 -3.30 2.11 -5.18
N VAL A 62 -3.61 3.35 -5.56
CA VAL A 62 -3.03 4.57 -4.97
C VAL A 62 -4.13 5.44 -4.36
N HIS A 63 -3.96 5.84 -3.11
CA HIS A 63 -4.91 6.72 -2.42
C HIS A 63 -4.89 8.13 -3.03
N ILE A 64 -6.03 8.81 -3.09
CA ILE A 64 -6.19 10.11 -3.75
C ILE A 64 -5.30 11.20 -3.14
N GLU A 65 -5.04 11.16 -1.83
CA GLU A 65 -4.09 12.07 -1.18
C GLU A 65 -2.65 11.84 -1.65
N VAL A 66 -2.23 10.58 -1.76
CA VAL A 66 -0.90 10.23 -2.30
C VAL A 66 -0.80 10.68 -3.75
N ALA A 67 -1.86 10.48 -4.54
CA ALA A 67 -1.91 10.94 -5.91
C ALA A 67 -1.74 12.46 -6.02
N HIS A 68 -2.46 13.21 -5.20
CA HIS A 68 -2.32 14.66 -5.10
C HIS A 68 -0.89 15.08 -4.72
N GLU A 69 -0.25 14.40 -3.76
CA GLU A 69 1.13 14.68 -3.38
C GLU A 69 2.12 14.44 -4.52
N ARG A 70 1.96 13.34 -5.27
CA ARG A 70 2.80 13.01 -6.44
C ARG A 70 2.65 14.04 -7.55
N LEU A 71 1.42 14.31 -7.97
CA LEU A 71 1.14 15.27 -9.04
C LEU A 71 1.64 16.67 -8.65
N ARG A 72 1.46 17.07 -7.39
CA ARG A 72 2.00 18.32 -6.87
C ARG A 72 3.53 18.41 -7.02
N ALA A 73 4.23 17.35 -6.63
CA ALA A 73 5.68 17.27 -6.73
C ALA A 73 6.15 17.31 -8.19
N TRP A 74 5.50 16.56 -9.08
CA TRP A 74 5.86 16.48 -10.50
C TRP A 74 5.63 17.80 -11.23
N TRP A 75 4.61 18.57 -10.85
CA TRP A 75 4.27 19.85 -11.47
C TRP A 75 4.87 21.05 -10.76
N ASN A 76 5.61 20.82 -9.66
CA ASN A 76 6.24 21.85 -8.83
C ASN A 76 5.26 22.96 -8.41
N ILE A 77 4.06 22.58 -7.97
CA ILE A 77 3.03 23.52 -7.53
C ILE A 77 2.87 23.52 -6.00
N GLY A 78 2.41 24.62 -5.42
CA GLY A 78 2.28 24.74 -3.96
C GLY A 78 1.09 23.97 -3.36
N ARG A 79 -0.13 24.33 -3.78
CA ARG A 79 -1.38 23.76 -3.26
C ARG A 79 -2.29 23.36 -4.41
N ILE A 80 -2.94 22.20 -4.29
CA ILE A 80 -4.06 21.82 -5.14
C ILE A 80 -5.32 22.53 -4.63
N GLY A 81 -5.66 23.64 -5.29
CA GLY A 81 -6.91 24.39 -5.10
C GLY A 81 -8.11 23.72 -5.76
N SER A 82 -9.30 24.31 -5.62
CA SER A 82 -10.54 23.79 -6.22
C SER A 82 -10.43 23.60 -7.73
N ASN A 83 -9.83 24.55 -8.44
CA ASN A 83 -9.71 24.47 -9.91
C ASN A 83 -8.80 23.32 -10.34
N ILE A 84 -7.62 23.19 -9.71
CA ILE A 84 -6.67 22.10 -9.99
C ILE A 84 -7.32 20.76 -9.66
N ARG A 85 -8.01 20.66 -8.51
CA ARG A 85 -8.75 19.45 -8.13
C ARG A 85 -9.81 19.07 -9.16
N ASN A 86 -10.62 20.03 -9.60
CA ASN A 86 -11.63 19.80 -10.63
C ASN A 86 -11.01 19.31 -11.95
N ASN A 87 -9.84 19.83 -12.33
CA ASN A 87 -9.10 19.34 -13.50
C ASN A 87 -8.56 17.93 -13.29
N ILE A 88 -8.01 17.62 -12.11
CA ILE A 88 -7.56 16.27 -11.76
C ILE A 88 -8.74 15.28 -11.83
N ASP A 89 -9.88 15.61 -11.22
CA ASP A 89 -11.07 14.74 -11.23
C ASP A 89 -11.57 14.49 -12.66
N ARG A 90 -11.59 15.52 -13.51
CA ARG A 90 -11.91 15.37 -14.95
C ARG A 90 -10.88 14.53 -15.69
N ALA A 91 -9.60 14.65 -15.34
CA ALA A 91 -8.54 13.87 -15.95
C ALA A 91 -8.61 12.39 -15.53
N ILE A 92 -8.95 12.10 -14.27
CA ILE A 92 -9.22 10.74 -13.77
C ILE A 92 -10.31 10.07 -14.61
N GLN A 93 -11.39 10.79 -14.92
CA GLN A 93 -12.48 10.29 -15.78
C GLN A 93 -12.02 9.96 -17.22
N ARG A 94 -10.91 10.54 -17.69
CA ARG A 94 -10.33 10.29 -19.02
C ARG A 94 -9.19 9.29 -19.00
N ALA A 95 -8.59 9.02 -17.84
CA ALA A 95 -7.38 8.21 -17.67
C ALA A 95 -7.58 6.70 -17.78
N GLN A 96 -8.79 6.20 -18.06
CA GLN A 96 -9.08 4.76 -18.09
C GLN A 96 -8.70 4.02 -16.79
N VAL A 97 -8.76 4.73 -15.66
CA VAL A 97 -8.58 4.17 -14.32
C VAL A 97 -9.94 3.96 -13.68
N ILE A 98 -10.03 3.04 -12.73
CA ILE A 98 -11.22 2.85 -11.89
C ILE A 98 -10.98 3.44 -10.51
N ARG A 99 -12.07 3.84 -9.86
CA ARG A 99 -12.07 4.36 -8.50
C ARG A 99 -12.75 3.37 -7.57
N ASP A 100 -12.05 2.98 -6.51
CA ASP A 100 -12.58 2.19 -5.41
C ASP A 100 -12.46 3.03 -4.12
N GLY A 101 -13.58 3.61 -3.69
CA GLY A 101 -13.59 4.63 -2.63
C GLY A 101 -12.64 5.79 -2.93
N ASP A 102 -11.58 5.91 -2.13
CA ASP A 102 -10.55 6.93 -2.26
C ASP A 102 -9.29 6.46 -3.01
N PHE A 103 -9.32 5.27 -3.60
CA PHE A 103 -8.22 4.70 -4.35
C PHE A 103 -8.45 4.76 -5.86
N LEU A 104 -7.36 4.97 -6.59
CA LEU A 104 -7.29 4.85 -8.05
C LEU A 104 -6.51 3.58 -8.40
N MET A 105 -7.04 2.78 -9.32
CA MET A 105 -6.42 1.52 -9.73
C MET A 105 -6.70 1.21 -11.21
N LEU A 106 -5.90 0.31 -11.78
CA LEU A 106 -6.10 -0.15 -13.16
C LEU A 106 -7.29 -1.12 -13.22
N PRO A 107 -8.18 -0.99 -14.24
CA PRO A 107 -9.29 -1.92 -14.42
C PRO A 107 -8.78 -3.37 -14.54
N GLY A 108 -9.36 -4.28 -13.76
CA GLY A 108 -9.05 -5.72 -13.81
C GLY A 108 -7.69 -6.13 -13.21
N ARG A 109 -6.87 -5.18 -12.73
CA ARG A 109 -5.61 -5.50 -12.05
C ARG A 109 -5.88 -5.84 -10.59
N GLN A 110 -5.61 -7.09 -10.22
CA GLN A 110 -5.68 -7.56 -8.84
C GLN A 110 -4.48 -7.08 -8.04
N VAL A 111 -4.67 -6.83 -6.74
CA VAL A 111 -3.57 -6.65 -5.81
C VAL A 111 -2.89 -8.00 -5.59
N SER A 112 -1.60 -8.10 -5.96
CA SER A 112 -0.84 -9.35 -5.93
C SER A 112 0.44 -9.27 -5.06
N VAL A 113 0.71 -8.11 -4.46
CA VAL A 113 1.92 -7.85 -3.68
C VAL A 113 1.60 -6.99 -2.46
N VAL A 114 2.37 -7.17 -1.38
CA VAL A 114 2.35 -6.29 -0.21
C VAL A 114 3.54 -5.34 -0.31
N ARG A 115 3.28 -4.04 -0.43
CA ARG A 115 4.34 -3.04 -0.66
C ARG A 115 4.79 -2.40 0.65
N VAL A 116 6.05 -2.61 1.01
CA VAL A 116 6.66 -2.11 2.24
C VAL A 116 7.48 -0.84 1.99
N PRO A 117 7.62 0.05 2.98
CA PRO A 117 8.38 1.28 2.79
C PRO A 117 9.85 1.01 2.44
N ALA A 118 10.36 1.74 1.46
CA ALA A 118 11.78 1.83 1.11
C ALA A 118 12.23 3.31 1.13
N GLY A 119 13.22 3.65 1.95
CA GLY A 119 13.64 5.04 2.15
C GLY A 119 12.48 5.92 2.67
N ASN A 120 12.21 7.05 2.03
CA ASN A 120 11.19 8.01 2.46
C ASN A 120 9.80 7.77 1.84
N THR A 121 9.39 6.50 1.70
CA THR A 121 8.13 6.11 1.04
C THR A 121 7.09 5.54 2.00
N ALA A 122 7.24 5.84 3.30
CA ALA A 122 6.27 5.46 4.31
C ALA A 122 4.86 5.98 3.98
N ARG A 123 3.90 5.05 3.94
CA ARG A 123 2.48 5.33 3.73
C ARG A 123 1.76 5.30 5.06
N LYS A 124 0.72 6.12 5.22
CA LYS A 124 -0.20 5.99 6.36
C LYS A 124 -1.10 4.77 6.16
N ALA A 125 -1.73 4.27 7.23
CA ALA A 125 -2.66 3.16 7.14
C ALA A 125 -3.83 3.43 6.19
N GLU A 126 -4.33 4.68 6.17
CA GLU A 126 -5.42 5.08 5.27
C GLU A 126 -5.01 5.08 3.78
N HIS A 127 -3.70 5.08 3.51
CA HIS A 127 -3.14 5.12 2.17
C HIS A 127 -2.82 3.73 1.61
N VAL A 128 -3.10 2.67 2.37
CA VAL A 128 -2.92 1.27 1.94
C VAL A 128 -4.30 0.68 1.63
N HIS A 129 -4.42 0.07 0.46
CA HIS A 129 -5.70 -0.48 -0.02
C HIS A 129 -6.15 -1.66 0.85
N LEU A 130 -7.46 -1.84 1.01
CA LEU A 130 -8.04 -2.93 1.79
C LEU A 130 -7.54 -4.31 1.33
N GLU A 131 -7.44 -4.55 0.02
CA GLU A 131 -6.91 -5.81 -0.53
C GLU A 131 -5.42 -6.01 -0.22
N GLU A 132 -4.63 -4.93 -0.18
CA GLU A 132 -3.20 -5.00 0.16
C GLU A 132 -2.99 -5.30 1.64
N LEU A 133 -3.80 -4.69 2.51
CA LEU A 133 -3.86 -5.02 3.94
C LEU A 133 -4.33 -6.46 4.16
N GLY A 134 -5.39 -6.88 3.46
CA GLY A 134 -5.93 -8.23 3.57
C GLY A 134 -4.92 -9.29 3.13
N MET A 135 -4.17 -9.04 2.06
CA MET A 135 -3.06 -9.91 1.66
C MET A 135 -1.99 -10.01 2.75
N ALA A 136 -1.58 -8.89 3.34
CA ALA A 136 -0.62 -8.89 4.43
C ALA A 136 -1.11 -9.70 5.64
N VAL A 137 -2.39 -9.58 5.99
CA VAL A 137 -3.02 -10.38 7.05
C VAL A 137 -2.97 -11.87 6.72
N VAL A 138 -3.39 -12.28 5.52
CA VAL A 138 -3.39 -13.70 5.10
C VAL A 138 -1.99 -14.28 5.17
N LEU A 139 -0.99 -13.59 4.60
CA LEU A 139 0.40 -14.06 4.57
C LEU A 139 1.00 -14.10 5.98
N THR A 140 0.66 -13.14 6.84
CA THR A 140 1.08 -13.15 8.25
C THR A 140 0.51 -14.35 9.01
N VAL A 141 -0.79 -14.63 8.85
CA VAL A 141 -1.42 -15.81 9.47
C VAL A 141 -0.89 -17.11 8.87
N GLN A 142 -0.54 -17.12 7.58
CA GLN A 142 0.09 -18.27 6.93
C GLN A 142 1.45 -18.59 7.54
N ASP A 143 2.31 -17.59 7.74
CA ASP A 143 3.66 -17.78 8.28
C ASP A 143 3.65 -18.24 9.75
N VAL A 144 2.70 -17.72 10.55
CA VAL A 144 2.59 -18.03 11.99
C VAL A 144 1.71 -19.27 12.25
N GLY A 145 0.82 -19.62 11.32
CA GLY A 145 -0.15 -20.72 11.41
C GLY A 145 -1.43 -20.35 12.16
N ALA A 146 -1.32 -19.86 13.39
CA ALA A 146 -2.44 -19.39 14.20
C ALA A 146 -1.97 -18.30 15.18
N ALA A 147 -2.71 -17.20 15.28
CA ALA A 147 -2.36 -16.09 16.17
C ALA A 147 -3.60 -15.30 16.59
N ARG A 148 -3.55 -14.65 17.76
CA ARG A 148 -4.64 -13.77 18.18
C ARG A 148 -4.75 -12.57 17.25
N ARG A 149 -5.96 -12.05 17.06
CA ARG A 149 -6.22 -10.86 16.25
C ARG A 149 -5.28 -9.71 16.60
N THR A 150 -5.05 -9.45 17.88
CA THR A 150 -4.15 -8.39 18.36
C THR A 150 -2.70 -8.62 17.96
N GLU A 151 -2.23 -9.87 17.95
CA GLU A 151 -0.88 -10.24 17.50
C GLU A 151 -0.75 -10.06 15.99
N VAL A 152 -1.76 -10.45 15.22
CA VAL A 152 -1.80 -10.25 13.77
C VAL A 152 -1.78 -8.76 13.43
N VAL A 153 -2.55 -7.93 14.13
CA VAL A 153 -2.52 -6.46 13.98
C VAL A 153 -1.11 -5.92 14.21
N GLN A 154 -0.42 -6.38 15.26
CA GLN A 154 0.95 -5.95 15.54
C GLN A 154 1.95 -6.40 14.46
N CYS A 155 1.86 -7.64 14.01
CA CYS A 155 2.71 -8.16 12.93
C CYS A 155 2.52 -7.38 11.63
N VAL A 156 1.27 -7.18 11.20
CA VAL A 156 0.95 -6.44 9.97
C VAL A 156 1.39 -4.98 10.08
N ALA A 157 1.20 -4.33 11.23
CA ALA A 157 1.68 -2.96 11.43
C ALA A 157 3.21 -2.86 11.29
N ARG A 158 3.96 -3.83 11.80
CA ARG A 158 5.42 -3.89 11.62
C ARG A 158 5.84 -4.07 10.16
N VAL A 159 5.12 -4.88 9.39
CA VAL A 159 5.38 -5.07 7.94
C VAL A 159 5.33 -3.74 7.20
N PHE A 160 4.34 -2.89 7.50
CA PHE A 160 4.22 -1.56 6.87
C PHE A 160 5.11 -0.47 7.51
N GLY A 161 5.93 -0.83 8.51
CA GLY A 161 6.81 0.12 9.22
C GLY A 161 6.09 1.06 10.18
N TRP A 162 4.87 0.74 10.61
CA TRP A 162 4.13 1.56 11.58
C TRP A 162 4.57 1.26 13.00
N THR A 163 5.33 2.18 13.59
CA THR A 163 5.86 2.06 14.95
C THR A 163 4.80 2.29 16.04
N ARG A 164 3.75 3.06 15.75
CA ARG A 164 2.66 3.35 16.68
C ARG A 164 1.35 2.77 16.16
N ILE A 165 0.80 1.81 16.91
CA ILE A 165 -0.53 1.24 16.67
C ILE A 165 -1.53 2.04 17.49
N GLY A 166 -2.08 3.09 16.87
CA GLY A 166 -3.24 3.82 17.42
C GLY A 166 -4.55 3.32 16.83
N ALA A 167 -5.66 3.89 17.29
CA ALA A 167 -7.01 3.52 16.85
C ALA A 167 -7.20 3.54 15.32
N VAL A 168 -6.50 4.42 14.61
CA VAL A 168 -6.53 4.45 13.13
C VAL A 168 -5.92 3.19 12.53
N VAL A 169 -4.68 2.84 12.89
CA VAL A 169 -3.98 1.66 12.36
C VAL A 169 -4.74 0.39 12.73
N GLU A 170 -5.18 0.30 13.98
CA GLU A 170 -5.98 -0.83 14.48
C GLU A 170 -7.29 -0.99 13.69
N ARG A 171 -7.99 0.12 13.40
CA ARG A 171 -9.21 0.09 12.58
C ARG A 171 -8.95 -0.45 11.18
N TYR A 172 -7.98 0.09 10.44
CA TYR A 172 -7.76 -0.35 9.04
C TYR A 172 -7.32 -1.81 8.94
N ILE A 173 -6.45 -2.27 9.84
CA ILE A 173 -6.05 -3.69 9.86
C ILE A 173 -7.23 -4.56 10.33
N GLY A 174 -8.00 -4.09 11.32
CA GLY A 174 -9.21 -4.76 11.79
C GLY A 174 -10.26 -4.93 10.70
N ASP A 175 -10.54 -3.88 9.93
CA ASP A 175 -11.47 -3.89 8.80
C ASP A 175 -11.01 -4.91 7.73
N ALA A 176 -9.70 -5.02 7.49
CA ALA A 176 -9.14 -6.03 6.59
C ALA A 176 -9.34 -7.46 7.12
N ILE A 177 -9.14 -7.69 8.43
CA ILE A 177 -9.40 -8.98 9.06
C ILE A 177 -10.89 -9.33 8.95
N ASP A 178 -11.78 -8.39 9.28
CA ASP A 178 -13.23 -8.62 9.26
C ASP A 178 -13.71 -8.90 7.84
N HIS A 179 -13.19 -8.18 6.85
CA HIS A 179 -13.45 -8.45 5.44
C HIS A 179 -13.04 -9.89 5.05
N LEU A 180 -11.88 -10.36 5.50
CA LEU A 180 -11.41 -11.73 5.24
C LEU A 180 -12.22 -12.81 5.96
N VAL A 181 -12.71 -12.52 7.17
CA VAL A 181 -13.60 -13.41 7.92
C VAL A 181 -14.95 -13.53 7.23
N VAL A 182 -15.56 -12.40 6.85
CA VAL A 182 -16.82 -12.38 6.09
C VAL A 182 -16.65 -13.09 4.73
N GLY A 183 -15.50 -12.90 4.07
CA GLY A 183 -15.14 -13.58 2.83
C GLY A 183 -14.74 -15.06 2.99
N GLY A 184 -14.70 -15.58 4.21
CA GLY A 184 -14.36 -16.98 4.50
C GLY A 184 -12.91 -17.37 4.24
N ARG A 185 -11.99 -16.40 4.06
CA ARG A 185 -10.54 -16.63 3.89
C ARG A 185 -9.84 -16.91 5.20
N ILE A 186 -10.31 -16.28 6.27
CA ILE A 186 -9.84 -16.46 7.63
C ILE A 186 -11.01 -16.93 8.49
N THR A 187 -10.72 -17.81 9.45
CA THR A 187 -11.65 -18.21 10.50
C THR A 187 -11.17 -17.64 11.84
N ILE A 188 -12.11 -17.14 12.63
CA ILE A 188 -11.89 -16.62 13.98
C ILE A 188 -12.50 -17.58 15.01
N SER A 189 -11.71 -17.99 15.99
CA SER A 189 -12.14 -18.83 17.12
C SER A 189 -12.73 -17.98 18.25
N GLY A 190 -13.39 -18.63 19.22
CA GLY A 190 -14.02 -17.94 20.36
C GLY A 190 -13.05 -17.19 21.29
N ASP A 191 -11.76 -17.47 21.20
CA ASP A 191 -10.66 -16.79 21.91
C ASP A 191 -9.95 -15.72 21.05
N ASP A 192 -10.57 -15.30 19.93
CA ASP A 192 -10.04 -14.30 18.99
C ASP A 192 -8.77 -14.75 18.24
N THR A 193 -8.50 -16.07 18.23
CA THR A 193 -7.43 -16.67 17.42
C THR A 193 -7.87 -16.78 15.96
N LEU A 194 -7.05 -16.22 15.05
CA LEU A 194 -7.22 -16.26 13.61
C LEU A 194 -6.44 -17.43 12.99
N THR A 195 -7.08 -18.12 12.04
CA THR A 195 -6.49 -19.22 11.25
C THR A 195 -6.92 -19.11 9.79
N LEU A 196 -6.12 -19.63 8.87
CA LEU A 196 -6.55 -19.74 7.47
C LEU A 196 -7.65 -20.78 7.32
N SER A 197 -8.69 -20.45 6.54
CA SER A 197 -9.73 -21.41 6.21
C SER A 197 -9.18 -22.53 5.31
N SER A 198 -9.44 -23.79 5.69
CA SER A 198 -8.99 -24.99 4.94
C SER A 198 -9.66 -25.19 3.57
N VAL A 199 -10.65 -24.37 3.22
CA VAL A 199 -11.55 -24.58 2.07
C VAL A 199 -10.93 -24.15 0.72
N GLN A 200 -9.70 -23.60 0.68
CA GLN A 200 -9.10 -23.06 -0.56
C GLN A 200 -7.79 -23.68 -1.05
N GLN A 201 -7.39 -24.87 -0.56
CA GLN A 201 -6.31 -25.64 -1.20
C GLN A 201 -6.77 -26.39 -2.47
N SER A 202 -7.41 -25.69 -3.41
CA SER A 202 -7.68 -26.23 -4.75
C SER A 202 -7.13 -25.24 -5.79
N SER A 203 -5.84 -25.35 -6.06
CA SER A 203 -5.22 -24.73 -7.23
C SER A 203 -5.89 -25.24 -8.51
N PRO A 204 -6.24 -24.38 -9.49
CA PRO A 204 -6.47 -24.86 -10.85
C PRO A 204 -5.12 -25.34 -11.39
N GLY A 205 -5.07 -26.60 -11.80
CA GLY A 205 -3.88 -27.24 -12.34
C GLY A 205 -3.28 -26.44 -13.50
N ILE A 206 -1.97 -26.27 -13.45
CA ILE A 206 -1.15 -25.94 -14.62
C ILE A 206 -1.35 -27.08 -15.62
N VAL A 207 -2.01 -26.79 -16.74
CA VAL A 207 -1.96 -27.63 -17.93
C VAL A 207 -0.72 -27.18 -18.72
N LEU A 208 0.21 -28.12 -18.89
CA LEU A 208 1.43 -28.00 -19.69
C LEU A 208 1.13 -27.71 -21.17
#